data_AF-A0ABD5C3M5-F1
#
_entry.id   AF-A0ABD5C3M5-F1
#
_cell.length_a   1.000
_cell.length_b   1.000
_cell.length_c   1.000
_cell.angle_alpha   90.00
_cell.angle_beta   90.00
_cell.angle_gamma   90.00
#
_symmetry.space_group_name_H-M   'P 1'
#
loop_
_entity.id
_entity.type
_entity.pdbx_description
1 polymer ?
#
loop_
_entity_poly.entity_id
_entity_poly.type
_entity_poly.pdbx_seq_one_letter_code
_entity_poly.pdbx_strand_id
1 'polypeptide(L)'
;MNLTAMNLVNAIANLPKNRQFDYVNESNAGKIVVDSIKSPQGPIRFKRFNPTKGETLKDAKIDSISSQMLWRLANAIQEDAPINLDRVLGASYNSRSVIESLLAHTPQFYWCKLDRLEVINTKQTVKKGHKHLVYLPNSPHENGKLSEYKANIVISEMKTEVVYQSVDLETIRPVEGMSIEESRRHAQIQIALVKIGHHLGYRTWVAANDRGLKYNGKVIAQMDGVIDSLSNEKVLSSYSEAIDGAKLIDCIWFRNGKLMPAVMEIEHSTGIKSGLTRMKNFCDYAPRLQDIRWTIVAPDEYRAKVIQFANMPQFRELDTKFFPYSAVEELYSLCERRKPQGITDQFLNAFMENCVTH
;
A
#
# COMPACT_ATOMS: atom_id res chain seq x y z
N MET A 1 12.22 11.65 4.41
CA MET A 1 11.02 11.85 5.28
C MET A 1 9.80 11.52 4.44
N ASN A 2 8.86 10.72 4.94
CA ASN A 2 7.64 10.40 4.16
C ASN A 2 6.74 11.63 4.10
N LEU A 3 6.27 11.97 2.89
CA LEU A 3 5.31 13.05 2.73
C LEU A 3 3.95 12.65 3.31
N THR A 4 3.25 13.64 3.84
CA THR A 4 1.86 13.53 4.29
C THR A 4 0.98 14.43 3.43
N ALA A 5 -0.34 14.24 3.50
CA ALA A 5 -1.28 15.17 2.88
C ALA A 5 -1.06 16.62 3.35
N MET A 6 -0.64 16.83 4.60
CA MET A 6 -0.32 18.16 5.13
C MET A 6 0.88 18.80 4.43
N ASN A 7 1.91 18.02 4.10
CA ASN A 7 3.08 18.54 3.38
C ASN A 7 2.66 19.04 1.99
N LEU A 8 1.82 18.28 1.26
CA LEU A 8 1.31 18.67 -0.06
C LEU A 8 0.43 19.92 0.02
N VAL A 9 -0.47 19.98 1.00
CA VAL A 9 -1.35 21.13 1.23
C VAL A 9 -0.54 22.38 1.55
N ASN A 10 0.47 22.28 2.41
CA ASN A 10 1.34 23.40 2.75
C ASN A 10 2.15 23.89 1.55
N ALA A 11 2.67 22.97 0.73
CA ALA A 11 3.39 23.32 -0.49
C ALA A 11 2.50 24.16 -1.44
N ILE A 12 1.26 23.72 -1.68
CA ILE A 12 0.30 24.43 -2.54
C ILE A 12 -0.19 25.72 -1.88
N ALA A 13 -0.36 25.74 -0.55
CA ALA A 13 -0.74 26.94 0.19
C ALA A 13 0.33 28.04 0.11
N ASN A 14 1.60 27.69 -0.10
CA ASN A 14 2.70 28.63 -0.28
C ASN A 14 2.88 29.12 -1.73
N LEU A 15 2.07 28.63 -2.69
CA LEU A 15 2.08 29.19 -4.04
C LEU A 15 1.65 30.66 -4.03
N PRO A 16 2.14 31.48 -4.99
CA PRO A 16 1.72 32.87 -5.14
C PRO A 16 0.20 33.00 -5.22
N LYS A 17 -0.37 33.87 -4.39
CA LYS A 17 -1.82 34.12 -4.34
C LYS A 17 -2.28 34.92 -5.55
N ASN A 18 -3.57 34.80 -5.88
CA ASN A 18 -4.23 35.53 -6.97
C ASN A 18 -3.56 35.33 -8.34
N ARG A 19 -2.93 34.16 -8.54
CA ARG A 19 -2.23 33.80 -9.78
C ARG A 19 -2.95 32.66 -10.49
N GLN A 20 -2.85 32.66 -11.82
CA GLN A 20 -3.25 31.56 -12.68
C GLN A 20 -2.04 30.66 -12.93
N PHE A 21 -2.24 29.36 -12.81
CA PHE A 21 -1.22 28.34 -13.06
C PHE A 21 -1.53 27.57 -14.34
N ASP A 22 -0.49 27.23 -15.07
CA ASP A 22 -0.57 26.45 -16.30
C ASP A 22 -0.69 24.96 -16.02
N TYR A 23 -1.16 24.19 -17.00
CA TYR A 23 -1.03 22.73 -16.92
C TYR A 23 0.38 22.31 -17.34
N VAL A 24 0.92 21.27 -16.68
CA VAL A 24 2.20 20.63 -17.08
C VAL A 24 2.16 20.12 -18.52
N ASN A 25 0.99 19.65 -18.97
CA ASN A 25 0.83 19.30 -20.38
C ASN A 25 0.67 20.56 -21.23
N GLU A 26 1.71 20.92 -21.97
CA GLU A 26 1.76 22.08 -22.88
C GLU A 26 0.62 22.12 -23.91
N SER A 27 0.05 20.96 -24.28
CA SER A 27 -1.09 20.92 -25.21
C SER A 27 -2.41 21.34 -24.54
N ASN A 28 -2.44 21.49 -23.22
CA ASN A 28 -3.62 21.92 -22.46
C ASN A 28 -3.51 23.42 -22.15
N ALA A 29 -4.21 24.23 -22.94
CA ALA A 29 -4.28 25.68 -22.77
C ALA A 29 -5.14 26.16 -21.57
N GLY A 30 -5.64 25.23 -20.76
CA GLY A 30 -6.39 25.56 -19.55
C GLY A 30 -5.56 26.31 -18.51
N LYS A 31 -6.25 26.99 -17.61
CA LYS A 31 -5.68 27.70 -16.46
C LYS A 31 -6.30 27.15 -15.17
N ILE A 32 -5.51 27.17 -14.11
CA ILE A 32 -5.91 26.74 -12.76
C ILE A 32 -5.78 27.95 -11.83
N VAL A 33 -6.78 28.15 -10.97
CA VAL A 33 -6.74 29.14 -9.88
C VAL A 33 -7.11 28.44 -8.59
N VAL A 34 -6.27 28.56 -7.56
CA VAL A 34 -6.59 28.07 -6.23
C VAL A 34 -7.60 29.03 -5.60
N ASP A 35 -8.76 28.49 -5.21
CA ASP A 35 -9.86 29.26 -4.62
C ASP A 35 -9.73 29.32 -3.10
N SER A 36 -9.64 28.16 -2.45
CA SER A 36 -9.52 28.06 -0.99
C SER A 36 -8.86 26.74 -0.59
N ILE A 37 -8.17 26.74 0.55
CA ILE A 37 -7.48 25.57 1.09
C ILE A 37 -7.94 25.39 2.53
N LYS A 38 -8.46 24.21 2.87
CA LYS A 38 -8.77 23.85 4.25
C LYS A 38 -7.57 23.13 4.87
N SER A 39 -7.00 23.69 5.94
CA SER A 39 -5.90 23.06 6.67
C SER A 39 -6.40 22.03 7.70
N PRO A 40 -5.58 21.04 8.10
CA PRO A 40 -4.21 20.79 7.63
C PRO A 40 -4.12 19.89 6.38
N GLN A 41 -5.16 19.13 6.04
CA GLN A 41 -5.09 18.04 5.05
C GLN A 41 -6.05 18.24 3.86
N GLY A 42 -6.50 19.45 3.61
CA GLY A 42 -7.46 19.76 2.55
C GLY A 42 -8.92 19.69 3.03
N PRO A 43 -9.88 19.70 2.09
CA PRO A 43 -9.67 19.69 0.64
C PRO A 43 -9.07 21.00 0.12
N ILE A 44 -8.47 20.92 -1.08
CA ILE A 44 -8.06 22.09 -1.86
C ILE A 44 -9.17 22.38 -2.86
N ARG A 45 -9.78 23.55 -2.80
CA ARG A 45 -10.76 24.04 -3.77
C ARG A 45 -10.07 24.88 -4.82
N PHE A 46 -10.46 24.68 -6.07
CA PHE A 46 -9.86 25.36 -7.21
C PHE A 46 -10.91 25.63 -8.28
N LYS A 47 -10.60 26.57 -9.16
CA LYS A 47 -11.31 26.80 -10.42
C LYS A 47 -10.37 26.45 -11.57
N ARG A 48 -10.93 25.91 -12.63
CA ARG A 48 -10.24 25.72 -13.90
C ARG A 48 -11.11 26.22 -15.04
N PHE A 49 -10.47 26.77 -16.06
CA PHE A 49 -11.13 27.27 -17.25
C PHE A 49 -10.16 27.23 -18.42
N ASN A 50 -10.67 27.18 -19.65
CA ASN A 50 -9.90 27.20 -20.87
C ASN A 50 -10.18 28.47 -21.70
N PRO A 51 -9.27 29.46 -21.68
CA PRO A 51 -9.40 30.68 -22.47
C PRO A 51 -9.57 30.44 -23.97
N THR A 52 -8.92 29.41 -24.53
CA THR A 52 -9.01 29.12 -25.97
C THR A 52 -10.35 28.53 -26.38
N LYS A 53 -11.18 28.12 -25.41
CA LYS A 53 -12.57 27.68 -25.60
C LYS A 53 -13.59 28.76 -25.24
N GLY A 54 -13.14 29.98 -24.93
CA GLY A 54 -14.00 31.07 -24.49
C GLY A 54 -14.47 30.97 -23.04
N GLU A 55 -13.93 30.04 -22.25
CA GLU A 55 -14.27 29.93 -20.82
C GLU A 55 -13.55 31.03 -20.02
N THR A 56 -14.21 31.53 -18.97
CA THR A 56 -13.66 32.59 -18.11
C THR A 56 -13.54 32.14 -16.65
N LEU A 57 -12.67 32.78 -15.88
CA LEU A 57 -12.55 32.53 -14.43
C LEU A 57 -13.85 32.85 -13.67
N LYS A 58 -14.63 33.83 -14.15
CA LYS A 58 -15.85 34.28 -13.49
C LYS A 58 -16.92 33.18 -13.53
N ASP A 59 -17.04 32.49 -14.66
CA ASP A 59 -18.06 31.47 -14.90
C ASP A 59 -17.58 30.06 -14.51
N ALA A 60 -16.30 29.93 -14.15
CA ALA A 60 -15.70 28.67 -13.73
C ALA A 60 -16.28 28.16 -12.40
N LYS A 61 -16.74 26.90 -12.42
CA LYS A 61 -17.21 26.18 -11.23
C LYS A 61 -16.05 25.89 -10.27
N ILE A 62 -16.38 25.84 -8.98
CA ILE A 62 -15.43 25.43 -7.94
C ILE A 62 -15.43 23.90 -7.89
N ASP A 63 -14.29 23.31 -8.23
CA ASP A 63 -13.98 21.89 -8.07
C ASP A 63 -13.11 21.69 -6.81
N SER A 64 -12.90 20.43 -6.41
CA SER A 64 -12.05 20.12 -5.25
C SER A 64 -11.11 18.93 -5.47
N ILE A 65 -10.00 18.97 -4.74
CA ILE A 65 -9.06 17.86 -4.52
C ILE A 65 -9.29 17.40 -3.09
N SER A 66 -9.77 16.16 -2.93
CA SER A 66 -10.13 15.62 -1.62
C SER A 66 -8.91 15.26 -0.77
N SER A 67 -9.08 15.22 0.55
CA SER A 67 -8.04 14.76 1.48
C SER A 67 -7.59 13.32 1.19
N GLN A 68 -8.52 12.45 0.77
CA GLN A 68 -8.20 11.07 0.36
C GLN A 68 -7.26 11.05 -0.86
N MET A 69 -7.52 11.88 -1.87
CA MET A 69 -6.66 11.99 -3.05
C MET A 69 -5.26 12.52 -2.69
N LEU A 70 -5.19 13.48 -1.76
CA LEU A 70 -3.91 14.01 -1.24
C LEU A 70 -3.12 12.93 -0.50
N TRP A 71 -3.77 12.12 0.33
CA TRP A 71 -3.11 10.99 1.01
C TRP A 71 -2.61 9.93 0.03
N ARG A 72 -3.40 9.55 -0.97
CA ARG A 72 -2.98 8.61 -2.01
C ARG A 72 -1.71 9.08 -2.75
N LEU A 73 -1.62 10.37 -3.04
CA LEU A 73 -0.43 10.95 -3.67
C LEU A 73 0.75 11.00 -2.69
N ALA A 74 0.54 11.49 -1.47
CA ALA A 74 1.59 11.60 -0.47
C ALA A 74 2.26 10.26 -0.17
N ASN A 75 1.46 9.19 -0.07
CA ASN A 75 1.95 7.83 0.16
C ASN A 75 2.76 7.27 -1.01
N ALA A 76 2.52 7.74 -2.24
CA ALA A 76 3.18 7.24 -3.44
C ALA A 76 4.46 8.02 -3.79
N ILE A 77 4.62 9.25 -3.30
CA ILE A 77 5.79 10.09 -3.60
C ILE A 77 6.99 9.63 -2.77
N GLN A 78 8.09 9.33 -3.45
CA GLN A 78 9.39 9.09 -2.85
C GLN A 78 10.37 10.16 -3.34
N GLU A 79 11.39 10.44 -2.53
CA GLU A 79 12.47 11.37 -2.88
C GLU A 79 13.27 10.83 -4.07
N ASP A 80 13.56 11.70 -5.05
CA ASP A 80 14.32 11.38 -6.26
C ASP A 80 13.73 10.24 -7.13
N ALA A 81 12.45 9.93 -6.93
CA ALA A 81 11.73 8.91 -7.68
C ALA A 81 10.61 9.54 -8.52
N PRO A 82 10.58 9.32 -9.84
CA PRO A 82 9.49 9.79 -10.69
C PRO A 82 8.22 8.98 -10.47
N ILE A 83 7.10 9.67 -10.27
CA ILE A 83 5.79 9.05 -10.14
C ILE A 83 4.86 9.44 -11.30
N ASN A 84 4.08 8.49 -11.78
CA ASN A 84 3.01 8.76 -12.74
C ASN A 84 1.67 8.88 -12.01
N LEU A 85 1.08 10.07 -12.01
CA LEU A 85 -0.14 10.34 -11.23
C LEU A 85 -1.35 9.55 -11.74
N ASP A 86 -1.42 9.23 -13.04
CA ASP A 86 -2.49 8.41 -13.59
C ASP A 86 -2.45 6.99 -13.03
N ARG A 87 -1.25 6.44 -12.80
CA ARG A 87 -1.07 5.14 -12.13
C ARG A 87 -1.42 5.20 -10.66
N VAL A 88 -0.86 6.16 -9.93
CA VAL A 88 -1.10 6.31 -8.48
C VAL A 88 -2.59 6.43 -8.17
N LEU A 89 -3.31 7.16 -9.02
CA LEU A 89 -4.74 7.40 -8.84
C LEU A 89 -5.63 6.42 -9.60
N GLY A 90 -5.07 5.42 -10.29
CA GLY A 90 -5.84 4.40 -11.03
C GLY A 90 -6.79 5.01 -12.06
N ALA A 91 -6.31 6.02 -12.78
CA ALA A 91 -7.08 6.86 -13.69
C ALA A 91 -8.38 7.48 -13.12
N SER A 92 -8.51 7.54 -11.79
CA SER A 92 -9.66 8.11 -11.09
C SER A 92 -9.46 9.61 -10.83
N TYR A 93 -10.55 10.32 -10.50
CA TYR A 93 -10.58 11.77 -10.23
C TYR A 93 -10.36 12.68 -11.45
N ASN A 94 -11.25 13.66 -11.61
CA ASN A 94 -11.21 14.65 -12.69
C ASN A 94 -10.21 15.79 -12.43
N SER A 95 -9.64 15.87 -11.22
CA SER A 95 -8.69 16.89 -10.76
C SER A 95 -7.22 16.41 -10.77
N ARG A 96 -6.93 15.24 -11.37
CA ARG A 96 -5.57 14.67 -11.48
C ARG A 96 -4.54 15.62 -12.08
N SER A 97 -4.83 16.12 -13.27
CA SER A 97 -3.94 17.05 -13.97
C SER A 97 -3.80 18.39 -13.24
N VAL A 98 -4.78 18.75 -12.41
CA VAL A 98 -4.76 19.97 -11.61
C VAL A 98 -3.79 19.82 -10.45
N ILE A 99 -3.90 18.75 -9.65
CA ILE A 99 -2.95 18.54 -8.53
C ILE A 99 -1.53 18.31 -9.04
N GLU A 100 -1.38 17.59 -10.15
CA GLU A 100 -0.09 17.42 -10.86
C GLU A 100 0.56 18.76 -11.15
N SER A 101 -0.22 19.65 -11.76
CA SER A 101 0.30 20.93 -12.20
C SER A 101 0.54 21.87 -11.03
N LEU A 102 -0.37 21.94 -10.05
CA LEU A 102 -0.16 22.75 -8.85
C LEU A 102 1.10 22.33 -8.10
N LEU A 103 1.32 21.02 -7.90
CA LEU A 103 2.55 20.53 -7.27
C LEU A 103 3.78 20.90 -8.09
N ALA A 104 3.78 20.71 -9.40
CA ALA A 104 4.91 21.06 -10.28
C ALA A 104 5.27 22.56 -10.31
N HIS A 105 4.40 23.44 -9.77
CA HIS A 105 4.73 24.85 -9.56
C HIS A 105 5.33 25.13 -8.18
N THR A 106 5.26 24.19 -7.25
CA THR A 106 5.86 24.35 -5.92
C THR A 106 7.35 24.03 -5.97
N PRO A 107 8.20 24.69 -5.17
CA PRO A 107 9.66 24.63 -5.32
C PRO A 107 10.26 23.23 -5.35
N GLN A 108 9.70 22.29 -4.60
CA GLN A 108 10.29 20.96 -4.38
C GLN A 108 9.87 19.91 -5.41
N PHE A 109 9.06 20.27 -6.40
CA PHE A 109 8.42 19.31 -7.31
C PHE A 109 8.64 19.68 -8.77
N TYR A 110 9.32 18.80 -9.49
CA TYR A 110 9.57 18.97 -10.91
C TYR A 110 8.63 18.09 -11.73
N TRP A 111 8.38 18.50 -12.98
CA TRP A 111 7.79 17.60 -13.96
C TRP A 111 8.86 17.05 -14.89
N CYS A 112 8.66 15.86 -15.45
CA CYS A 112 9.53 15.32 -16.49
C CYS A 112 8.74 14.43 -17.46
N LYS A 113 9.30 14.20 -18.65
CA LYS A 113 8.82 13.18 -19.59
C LYS A 113 9.92 12.14 -19.71
N LEU A 114 9.66 10.95 -19.16
CA LEU A 114 10.63 9.88 -19.16
C LEU A 114 10.40 8.98 -20.35
N ASP A 115 11.49 8.53 -20.96
CA ASP A 115 11.42 7.57 -22.04
C ASP A 115 11.05 6.20 -21.48
N ARG A 116 10.23 5.47 -22.25
CA ARG A 116 9.77 4.12 -21.93
C ARG A 116 10.38 3.12 -22.89
N LEU A 117 10.84 2.00 -22.35
CA LEU A 117 11.12 0.81 -23.13
C LEU A 117 9.81 0.11 -23.48
N GLU A 118 9.48 0.10 -24.77
CA GLU A 118 8.39 -0.71 -25.29
C GLU A 118 8.96 -1.98 -25.92
N VAL A 119 8.47 -3.14 -25.45
CA VAL A 119 8.88 -4.44 -25.98
C VAL A 119 7.75 -4.99 -26.84
N ILE A 120 7.96 -5.05 -28.16
CA ILE A 120 7.03 -5.69 -29.11
C ILE A 120 7.76 -6.88 -29.73
N ASN A 121 7.24 -8.10 -29.50
CA ASN A 121 7.74 -9.33 -30.10
C ASN A 121 9.28 -9.47 -30.01
N THR A 122 9.88 -9.16 -28.85
CA THR A 122 11.34 -9.14 -28.54
C THR A 122 12.15 -7.92 -28.99
N LYS A 123 11.60 -7.02 -29.82
CA LYS A 123 12.27 -5.76 -30.15
C LYS A 123 12.00 -4.73 -29.06
N GLN A 124 13.07 -4.19 -28.48
CA GLN A 124 13.01 -3.06 -27.56
C GLN A 124 13.10 -1.77 -28.36
N THR A 125 12.09 -0.92 -28.27
CA THR A 125 12.11 0.42 -28.84
C THR A 125 11.89 1.43 -27.73
N VAL A 126 12.72 2.47 -27.70
CA VAL A 126 12.54 3.60 -26.80
C VAL A 126 11.47 4.52 -27.38
N LYS A 127 10.40 4.76 -26.62
CA LYS A 127 9.36 5.72 -26.96
C LYS A 127 9.30 6.83 -25.92
N LYS A 128 8.91 8.03 -26.35
CA LYS A 128 8.55 9.11 -25.42
C LYS A 128 7.43 8.62 -24.51
N GLY A 129 7.71 8.54 -23.22
CA GLY A 129 6.74 8.10 -22.23
C GLY A 129 5.83 9.23 -21.75
N HIS A 130 5.10 8.93 -20.69
CA HIS A 130 4.17 9.87 -20.09
C HIS A 130 4.88 10.87 -19.17
N LYS A 131 4.18 11.95 -18.85
CA LYS A 131 4.60 12.90 -17.81
C LYS A 131 4.68 12.21 -16.44
N HIS A 132 5.64 12.62 -15.66
CA HIS A 132 5.86 12.20 -14.28
C HIS A 132 6.12 13.43 -13.42
N LEU A 133 5.89 13.29 -12.12
CA LEU A 133 6.25 14.26 -11.10
C LEU A 133 7.42 13.70 -10.27
N VAL A 134 8.42 14.53 -9.96
CA VAL A 134 9.59 14.14 -9.15
C VAL A 134 9.70 15.06 -7.95
N TYR A 135 9.88 14.50 -6.76
CA TYR A 135 10.08 15.26 -5.53
C TYR A 135 11.56 15.38 -5.19
N LEU A 136 12.08 16.61 -5.23
CA LEU A 136 13.48 16.96 -4.98
C LEU A 136 13.57 18.04 -3.88
N PRO A 137 13.43 17.67 -2.59
CA PRO A 137 13.39 18.63 -1.47
C PRO A 137 14.68 19.45 -1.33
N ASN A 138 15.82 18.87 -1.70
CA ASN A 138 17.15 19.45 -1.55
C ASN A 138 17.59 20.28 -2.77
N SER A 139 16.75 20.42 -3.79
CA SER A 139 17.04 21.20 -4.99
C SER A 139 15.82 22.01 -5.44
N PRO A 140 15.36 22.96 -4.63
CA PRO A 140 14.14 23.70 -4.93
C PRO A 140 14.31 24.64 -6.15
N HIS A 141 13.31 24.70 -7.02
CA HIS A 141 13.21 25.71 -8.08
C HIS A 141 12.37 26.91 -7.64
N GLU A 142 12.28 27.92 -8.51
CA GLU A 142 11.50 29.13 -8.24
C GLU A 142 10.01 28.83 -8.01
N ASN A 143 9.45 29.38 -6.94
CA ASN A 143 8.06 29.18 -6.54
C ASN A 143 7.08 29.78 -7.58
N GLY A 144 6.09 29.01 -8.00
CA GLY A 144 5.09 29.43 -8.98
C GLY A 144 5.56 29.36 -10.43
N LYS A 145 6.68 28.70 -10.73
CA LYS A 145 7.13 28.39 -12.10
C LYS A 145 7.20 26.88 -12.33
N LEU A 146 6.83 26.44 -13.52
CA LEU A 146 7.08 25.07 -13.96
C LEU A 146 8.56 24.88 -14.27
N SER A 147 9.16 23.85 -13.70
CA SER A 147 10.54 23.45 -13.99
C SER A 147 10.57 22.00 -14.46
N GLU A 148 11.15 21.77 -15.64
CA GLU A 148 11.36 20.44 -16.18
C GLU A 148 12.63 19.82 -15.58
N TYR A 149 12.51 18.61 -15.02
CA TYR A 149 13.65 17.80 -14.64
C TYR A 149 14.09 16.95 -15.83
N LYS A 150 15.24 17.30 -16.42
CA LYS A 150 15.85 16.54 -17.51
C LYS A 150 16.58 15.33 -16.95
N ALA A 151 15.84 14.27 -16.67
CA ALA A 151 16.42 13.02 -16.22
C ALA A 151 16.95 12.21 -17.42
N ASN A 152 18.20 11.75 -17.37
CA ASN A 152 18.68 10.66 -18.24
C ASN A 152 18.24 9.30 -17.65
N ILE A 153 16.92 9.12 -17.49
CA ILE A 153 16.33 7.92 -16.90
C ILE A 153 15.39 7.29 -17.92
N VAL A 154 15.58 5.99 -18.17
CA VAL A 154 14.68 5.17 -18.96
C VAL A 154 13.90 4.28 -18.00
N ILE A 155 12.57 4.37 -18.02
CA ILE A 155 11.72 3.52 -17.19
C ILE A 155 11.35 2.26 -17.96
N SER A 156 11.65 1.10 -17.35
CA SER A 156 11.07 -0.19 -17.75
C SER A 156 9.78 -0.42 -16.97
N GLU A 157 8.64 -0.27 -17.64
CA GLU A 157 7.34 -0.48 -17.03
C GLU A 157 7.01 -1.97 -16.98
N MET A 158 7.11 -2.58 -15.79
CA MET A 158 6.51 -3.89 -15.54
C MET A 158 5.15 -3.71 -14.90
N LYS A 159 4.09 -4.29 -15.49
CA LYS A 159 2.77 -4.36 -14.86
C LYS A 159 2.82 -5.42 -13.76
N THR A 160 2.80 -4.99 -12.51
CA THR A 160 2.71 -5.85 -11.32
C THR A 160 1.27 -5.93 -10.81
N GLU A 161 0.27 -5.77 -11.69
CA GLU A 161 -1.14 -5.79 -11.28
C GLU A 161 -1.50 -7.15 -10.67
N VAL A 162 -2.02 -7.12 -9.44
CA VAL A 162 -2.60 -8.28 -8.78
C VAL A 162 -4.08 -8.33 -9.11
N VAL A 163 -4.51 -9.39 -9.79
CA VAL A 163 -5.93 -9.63 -10.07
C VAL A 163 -6.50 -10.53 -8.97
N TYR A 164 -7.35 -9.95 -8.13
CA TYR A 164 -8.18 -10.72 -7.21
C TYR A 164 -9.46 -11.14 -7.91
N GLN A 165 -9.82 -12.42 -7.79
CA GLN A 165 -11.19 -12.85 -8.14
C GLN A 165 -12.18 -12.32 -7.08
N SER A 166 -13.47 -12.41 -7.38
CA SER A 166 -14.51 -11.92 -6.48
C SER A 166 -14.46 -12.63 -5.12
N VAL A 167 -14.47 -11.81 -4.07
CA VAL A 167 -14.75 -12.23 -2.68
C VAL A 167 -16.26 -12.06 -2.48
N ASP A 168 -16.92 -13.09 -1.96
CA ASP A 168 -18.34 -13.04 -1.69
C ASP A 168 -18.60 -12.22 -0.40
N LEU A 169 -19.15 -11.02 -0.57
CA LEU A 169 -19.38 -10.08 0.51
C LEU A 169 -20.34 -10.62 1.58
N GLU A 170 -21.27 -11.51 1.21
CA GLU A 170 -22.22 -12.12 2.16
C GLU A 170 -21.53 -13.09 3.13
N THR A 171 -20.34 -13.58 2.76
CA THR A 171 -19.55 -14.50 3.60
C THR A 171 -18.54 -13.78 4.48
N ILE A 172 -18.34 -12.48 4.26
CA ILE A 172 -17.49 -11.66 5.12
C ILE A 172 -18.24 -11.43 6.42
N ARG A 173 -17.65 -11.87 7.52
CA ARG A 173 -18.16 -11.55 8.86
C ARG A 173 -17.60 -10.18 9.24
N PRO A 174 -18.43 -9.13 9.32
CA PRO A 174 -17.93 -7.81 9.71
C PRO A 174 -17.38 -7.90 11.13
N VAL A 175 -16.11 -7.52 11.29
CA VAL A 175 -15.50 -7.34 12.61
C VAL A 175 -16.05 -6.04 13.19
N GLU A 176 -16.43 -6.06 14.46
CA GLU A 176 -17.01 -4.90 15.14
C GLU A 176 -16.07 -3.69 15.05
N GLY A 177 -16.56 -2.57 14.50
CA GLY A 177 -15.77 -1.37 14.26
C GLY A 177 -15.07 -1.27 12.91
N MET A 178 -15.23 -2.25 12.01
CA MET A 178 -14.65 -2.26 10.66
C MET A 178 -15.69 -1.92 9.58
N SER A 179 -15.33 -1.09 8.61
CA SER A 179 -16.16 -0.83 7.42
C SER A 179 -16.22 -2.05 6.49
N ILE A 180 -17.19 -2.06 5.58
CA ILE A 180 -17.31 -3.11 4.54
C ILE A 180 -16.05 -3.14 3.65
N GLU A 181 -15.49 -1.98 3.33
CA GLU A 181 -14.28 -1.89 2.51
C GLU A 181 -13.04 -2.44 3.24
N GLU A 182 -12.86 -2.10 4.51
CA GLU A 182 -11.79 -2.66 5.34
C GLU A 182 -11.94 -4.18 5.49
N SER A 183 -13.17 -4.67 5.73
CA SER A 183 -13.44 -6.11 5.85
C SER A 183 -13.15 -6.85 4.54
N ARG A 184 -13.52 -6.26 3.40
CA ARG A 184 -13.15 -6.78 2.07
C ARG A 184 -11.64 -6.80 1.86
N ARG A 185 -10.94 -5.76 2.31
CA ARG A 185 -9.50 -5.66 2.16
C ARG A 185 -8.76 -6.65 3.06
N HIS A 186 -9.23 -6.86 4.29
CA HIS A 186 -8.75 -7.92 5.18
C HIS A 186 -8.82 -9.28 4.46
N ALA A 187 -10.00 -9.64 3.95
CA ALA A 187 -10.22 -10.88 3.23
C ALA A 187 -9.28 -11.04 2.03
N GLN A 188 -9.10 -10.00 1.21
CA GLN A 188 -8.18 -10.02 0.07
C GLN A 188 -6.73 -10.30 0.48
N ILE A 189 -6.25 -9.67 1.55
CA ILE A 189 -4.89 -9.85 2.05
C ILE A 189 -4.73 -11.25 2.66
N GLN A 190 -5.70 -11.73 3.42
CA GLN A 190 -5.69 -13.10 3.97
C GLN A 190 -5.62 -14.15 2.85
N ILE A 191 -6.39 -13.97 1.78
CA ILE A 191 -6.35 -14.82 0.58
C ILE A 191 -4.97 -14.75 -0.10
N ALA A 192 -4.38 -13.56 -0.22
CA ALA A 192 -3.04 -13.40 -0.78
C ALA A 192 -2.00 -14.16 0.05
N LEU A 193 -2.05 -14.09 1.38
CA LEU A 193 -1.16 -14.82 2.28
C LEU A 193 -1.33 -16.34 2.18
N VAL A 194 -2.57 -16.83 2.03
CA VAL A 194 -2.83 -18.26 1.76
C VAL A 194 -2.15 -18.70 0.47
N LYS A 195 -2.35 -17.94 -0.62
CA LYS A 195 -1.75 -18.27 -1.92
C LYS A 195 -0.23 -18.16 -1.91
N ILE A 196 0.34 -17.13 -1.28
CA ILE A 196 1.78 -17.01 -1.07
C ILE A 196 2.29 -18.25 -0.33
N GLY A 197 1.66 -18.60 0.80
CA GLY A 197 2.03 -19.80 1.57
C GLY A 197 2.03 -21.06 0.70
N HIS A 198 0.99 -21.27 -0.10
CA HIS A 198 0.92 -22.41 -1.02
C HIS A 198 2.07 -22.43 -2.06
N HIS A 199 2.35 -21.29 -2.71
CA HIS A 199 3.47 -21.18 -3.67
C HIS A 199 4.83 -21.45 -3.03
N LEU A 200 4.99 -21.08 -1.75
CA LEU A 200 6.21 -21.30 -0.99
C LEU A 200 6.30 -22.71 -0.38
N GLY A 201 5.31 -23.57 -0.61
CA GLY A 201 5.26 -24.93 -0.07
C GLY A 201 4.93 -24.97 1.43
N TYR A 202 4.32 -23.91 1.97
CA TYR A 202 3.84 -23.86 3.34
C TYR A 202 2.43 -24.40 3.46
N ARG A 203 2.13 -24.88 4.66
CA ARG A 203 0.79 -25.25 5.10
C ARG A 203 0.25 -24.09 5.92
N THR A 204 -0.95 -23.62 5.61
CA THR A 204 -1.49 -22.38 6.16
C THR A 204 -2.67 -22.66 7.06
N TRP A 205 -2.65 -22.13 8.28
CA TRP A 205 -3.85 -21.98 9.10
C TRP A 205 -4.49 -20.62 8.84
N VAL A 206 -5.82 -20.59 8.82
CA VAL A 206 -6.65 -19.38 8.73
C VAL A 206 -7.53 -19.35 9.97
N ALA A 207 -7.68 -18.17 10.58
CA ALA A 207 -8.47 -17.96 11.79
C ALA A 207 -9.83 -18.66 11.72
N ALA A 208 -10.26 -19.27 12.83
CA ALA A 208 -11.48 -20.05 12.91
C ALA A 208 -12.72 -19.29 12.42
N ASN A 209 -12.76 -17.98 12.65
CA ASN A 209 -13.87 -17.11 12.27
C ASN A 209 -13.96 -16.86 10.75
N ASP A 210 -12.83 -16.92 10.04
CA ASP A 210 -12.74 -16.58 8.62
C ASP A 210 -12.74 -17.82 7.72
N ARG A 211 -12.66 -19.02 8.29
CA ARG A 211 -12.67 -20.29 7.55
C ARG A 211 -13.84 -20.45 6.57
N GLY A 212 -14.96 -19.77 6.81
CA GLY A 212 -16.16 -19.79 5.96
C GLY A 212 -16.15 -18.79 4.79
N LEU A 213 -15.15 -17.90 4.71
CA LEU A 213 -15.02 -16.91 3.64
C LEU A 213 -14.99 -17.60 2.26
N LYS A 214 -15.77 -17.11 1.31
CA LYS A 214 -15.77 -17.61 -0.07
C LYS A 214 -14.99 -16.71 -1.01
N TYR A 215 -14.09 -17.33 -1.77
CA TYR A 215 -13.30 -16.71 -2.83
C TYR A 215 -13.47 -17.52 -4.12
N ASN A 216 -13.95 -16.87 -5.19
CA ASN A 216 -14.24 -17.54 -6.46
C ASN A 216 -15.14 -18.79 -6.31
N GLY A 217 -16.16 -18.71 -5.45
CA GLY A 217 -17.08 -19.81 -5.18
C GLY A 217 -16.53 -20.94 -4.29
N LYS A 218 -15.24 -20.93 -3.93
CA LYS A 218 -14.60 -21.91 -3.04
C LYS A 218 -14.42 -21.33 -1.65
N VAL A 219 -14.66 -22.14 -0.62
CA VAL A 219 -14.44 -21.74 0.77
C VAL A 219 -12.93 -21.70 1.06
N ILE A 220 -12.44 -20.68 1.77
CA ILE A 220 -11.01 -20.50 2.05
C ILE A 220 -10.40 -21.70 2.76
N ALA A 221 -11.14 -22.34 3.68
CA ALA A 221 -10.71 -23.56 4.35
C ALA A 221 -10.42 -24.75 3.40
N GLN A 222 -10.99 -24.73 2.19
CA GLN A 222 -10.80 -25.77 1.18
C GLN A 222 -9.70 -25.41 0.18
N MET A 223 -9.14 -24.19 0.25
CA MET A 223 -8.07 -23.76 -0.65
C MET A 223 -6.81 -24.61 -0.48
N ASP A 224 -6.06 -24.76 -1.56
CA ASP A 224 -4.87 -25.60 -1.57
C ASP A 224 -3.82 -25.04 -0.59
N GLY A 225 -3.22 -25.93 0.20
CA GLY A 225 -2.27 -25.56 1.26
C GLY A 225 -2.91 -25.14 2.58
N VAL A 226 -4.24 -24.93 2.68
CA VAL A 226 -4.91 -24.63 3.95
C VAL A 226 -5.11 -25.91 4.77
N ILE A 227 -4.83 -25.85 6.07
CA ILE A 227 -5.00 -26.98 6.99
C ILE A 227 -6.36 -26.94 7.69
N ASP A 228 -6.90 -28.13 7.98
CA ASP A 228 -8.20 -28.30 8.65
C ASP A 228 -8.15 -28.08 10.16
N SER A 229 -7.05 -28.44 10.80
CA SER A 229 -6.89 -28.38 12.26
C SER A 229 -5.45 -28.10 12.66
N LEU A 230 -5.27 -27.17 13.60
CA LEU A 230 -3.99 -26.88 14.24
C LEU A 230 -3.44 -28.09 15.00
N SER A 231 -4.30 -28.97 15.54
CA SER A 231 -3.89 -30.18 16.25
C SER A 231 -3.15 -31.18 15.36
N ASN A 232 -3.29 -31.08 14.03
CA ASN A 232 -2.57 -31.91 13.08
C ASN A 232 -1.10 -31.47 12.90
N GLU A 233 -0.74 -30.27 13.36
CA GLU A 233 0.64 -29.79 13.31
C GLU A 233 1.43 -30.31 14.52
N LYS A 234 2.41 -31.17 14.27
CA LYS A 234 3.26 -31.78 15.32
C LYS A 234 3.95 -30.75 16.19
N VAL A 235 4.21 -29.56 15.66
CA VAL A 235 4.81 -28.46 16.42
C VAL A 235 3.90 -27.93 17.53
N LEU A 236 2.57 -28.03 17.38
CA LEU A 236 1.58 -27.57 18.37
C LEU A 236 0.86 -28.70 19.09
N SER A 237 0.97 -29.96 18.65
CA SER A 237 0.17 -31.07 19.16
C SER A 237 0.29 -31.33 20.67
N SER A 238 1.38 -30.88 21.30
CA SER A 238 1.62 -31.02 22.74
C SER A 238 1.36 -29.74 23.55
N TYR A 239 0.77 -28.71 22.92
CA TYR A 239 0.56 -27.38 23.51
C TYR A 239 -0.90 -26.95 23.36
N SER A 240 -1.80 -27.54 24.16
CA SER A 240 -3.25 -27.28 24.10
C SER A 240 -3.63 -25.81 24.24
N GLU A 241 -3.00 -25.12 25.20
CA GLU A 241 -3.24 -23.71 25.50
C GLU A 241 -2.76 -22.81 24.35
N ALA A 242 -1.67 -23.20 23.69
CA ALA A 242 -1.18 -22.51 22.50
C ALA A 242 -2.14 -22.69 21.32
N ILE A 243 -2.74 -23.88 21.16
CA ILE A 243 -3.75 -24.13 20.12
C ILE A 243 -4.95 -23.19 20.30
N ASP A 244 -5.41 -22.98 21.53
CA ASP A 244 -6.54 -22.08 21.79
C ASP A 244 -6.21 -20.62 21.44
N GLY A 245 -5.00 -20.15 21.76
CA GLY A 245 -4.52 -18.83 21.32
C GLY A 245 -4.37 -18.72 19.80
N ALA A 246 -3.86 -19.78 19.15
CA ALA A 246 -3.63 -19.83 17.71
C ALA A 246 -4.92 -19.83 16.86
N LYS A 247 -6.05 -20.34 17.40
CA LYS A 247 -7.33 -20.41 16.67
C LYS A 247 -7.81 -19.05 16.16
N LEU A 248 -7.47 -17.98 16.87
CA LEU A 248 -7.89 -16.61 16.56
C LEU A 248 -6.84 -15.81 15.80
N ILE A 249 -5.66 -16.38 15.53
CA ILE A 249 -4.66 -15.73 14.69
C ILE A 249 -5.09 -15.81 13.23
N ASP A 250 -5.11 -14.68 12.54
CA ASP A 250 -5.60 -14.55 11.17
C ASP A 250 -4.90 -15.49 10.17
N CYS A 251 -3.58 -15.64 10.28
CA CYS A 251 -2.81 -16.52 9.42
C CYS A 251 -1.55 -17.07 10.12
N ILE A 252 -1.33 -18.38 10.02
CA ILE A 252 -0.08 -19.02 10.47
C ILE A 252 0.46 -19.89 9.34
N TRP A 253 1.76 -19.75 9.05
CA TRP A 253 2.45 -20.66 8.13
C TRP A 253 3.19 -21.75 8.90
N PHE A 254 3.14 -22.97 8.37
CA PHE A 254 3.84 -24.14 8.86
C PHE A 254 4.68 -24.77 7.74
N ARG A 255 5.88 -25.24 8.09
CA ARG A 255 6.80 -25.93 7.17
C ARG A 255 7.22 -27.27 7.74
N ASN A 256 7.08 -28.33 6.94
CA ASN A 256 7.47 -29.70 7.28
C ASN A 256 6.90 -30.25 8.60
N GLY A 257 5.79 -29.66 9.09
CA GLY A 257 5.11 -30.02 10.35
C GLY A 257 5.87 -29.71 11.64
N LYS A 258 7.06 -29.09 11.57
CA LYS A 258 7.93 -28.82 12.73
C LYS A 258 8.32 -27.36 12.89
N LEU A 259 8.19 -26.56 11.83
CA LEU A 259 8.58 -25.16 11.82
C LEU A 259 7.35 -24.29 11.62
N MET A 260 7.41 -23.10 12.19
CA MET A 260 6.37 -22.07 12.08
C MET A 260 6.99 -20.79 11.52
N PRO A 261 7.17 -20.68 10.18
CA PRO A 261 7.91 -19.58 9.58
C PRO A 261 7.33 -18.19 9.84
N ALA A 262 6.03 -18.06 10.09
CA ALA A 262 5.38 -16.79 10.38
C ALA A 262 4.05 -16.98 11.12
N VAL A 263 3.77 -16.06 12.03
CA VAL A 263 2.49 -15.85 12.71
C VAL A 263 2.05 -14.43 12.37
N MET A 264 0.89 -14.27 11.76
CA MET A 264 0.45 -13.02 11.16
C MET A 264 -0.94 -12.61 11.63
N GLU A 265 -1.05 -11.36 12.08
CA GLU A 265 -2.31 -10.67 12.35
C GLU A 265 -2.53 -9.59 11.28
N ILE A 266 -3.71 -9.60 10.67
CA ILE A 266 -4.09 -8.73 9.56
C ILE A 266 -4.97 -7.61 10.10
N GLU A 267 -4.36 -6.44 10.27
CA GLU A 267 -4.95 -5.36 11.04
C GLU A 267 -5.38 -4.16 10.20
N HIS A 268 -6.49 -3.54 10.62
CA HIS A 268 -6.97 -2.26 10.11
C HIS A 268 -7.12 -1.25 11.25
N SER A 269 -7.05 0.03 10.91
CA SER A 269 -7.33 1.21 11.75
C SER A 269 -6.99 1.11 13.25
N THR A 270 -7.84 0.49 14.05
CA THR A 270 -7.74 0.46 15.53
C THR A 270 -7.24 -0.86 16.12
N GLY A 271 -7.17 -1.94 15.36
CA GLY A 271 -6.95 -3.30 15.90
C GLY A 271 -5.49 -3.71 16.20
N ILE A 272 -4.48 -2.96 15.74
CA ILE A 272 -3.05 -3.34 15.86
C ILE A 272 -2.63 -3.79 17.28
N LYS A 273 -3.08 -3.09 18.33
CA LYS A 273 -2.74 -3.46 19.72
C LYS A 273 -3.39 -4.77 20.14
N SER A 274 -4.61 -5.05 19.66
CA SER A 274 -5.30 -6.32 19.96
C SER A 274 -4.64 -7.48 19.22
N GLY A 275 -4.23 -7.31 17.97
CA GLY A 275 -3.40 -8.29 17.24
C GLY A 275 -2.09 -8.60 17.93
N LEU A 276 -1.34 -7.58 18.36
CA LEU A 276 -0.12 -7.78 19.17
C LEU A 276 -0.39 -8.54 20.47
N THR A 277 -1.52 -8.28 21.12
CA THR A 277 -1.93 -8.98 22.34
C THR A 277 -2.24 -10.46 22.06
N ARG A 278 -2.96 -10.77 20.97
CA ARG A 278 -3.23 -12.16 20.55
C ARG A 278 -1.93 -12.90 20.22
N MET A 279 -1.02 -12.28 19.46
CA MET A 279 0.29 -12.85 19.18
C MET A 279 1.12 -13.07 20.45
N LYS A 280 1.13 -12.11 21.38
CA LYS A 280 1.85 -12.26 22.67
C LYS A 280 1.31 -13.41 23.48
N ASN A 281 -0.02 -13.49 23.63
CA ASN A 281 -0.67 -14.60 24.31
C ASN A 281 -0.29 -15.94 23.66
N PHE A 282 -0.31 -16.04 22.33
CA PHE A 282 0.11 -17.26 21.65
C PHE A 282 1.61 -17.56 21.89
N CYS A 283 2.49 -16.56 21.80
CA CYS A 283 3.92 -16.69 22.08
C CYS A 283 4.23 -17.21 23.49
N ASP A 284 3.44 -16.81 24.49
CA ASP A 284 3.63 -17.21 25.89
C ASP A 284 3.34 -18.69 26.16
N TYR A 285 2.44 -19.29 25.38
CA TYR A 285 2.06 -20.69 25.51
C TYR A 285 2.68 -21.60 24.44
N ALA A 286 3.14 -21.04 23.32
CA ALA A 286 3.74 -21.77 22.22
C ALA A 286 5.12 -22.34 22.58
N PRO A 287 5.57 -23.41 21.89
CA PRO A 287 6.96 -23.84 21.98
C PRO A 287 7.90 -22.68 21.64
N ARG A 288 9.02 -22.58 22.37
CA ARG A 288 10.11 -21.64 22.07
C ARG A 288 10.86 -22.08 20.81
N LEU A 289 10.25 -21.88 19.65
CA LEU A 289 10.90 -22.09 18.36
C LEU A 289 11.78 -20.88 18.06
N GLN A 290 12.95 -21.15 17.49
CA GLN A 290 13.79 -20.10 16.94
C GLN A 290 13.17 -19.59 15.62
N ASP A 291 13.43 -18.32 15.30
CA ASP A 291 13.16 -17.71 14.01
C ASP A 291 11.68 -17.61 13.57
N ILE A 292 10.73 -17.51 14.52
CA ILE A 292 9.33 -17.18 14.20
C ILE A 292 9.24 -15.69 13.82
N ARG A 293 8.69 -15.39 12.64
CA ARG A 293 8.28 -14.02 12.30
C ARG A 293 6.91 -13.69 12.88
N TRP A 294 6.91 -13.04 14.04
CA TRP A 294 5.71 -12.41 14.61
C TRP A 294 5.41 -11.15 13.82
N THR A 295 4.31 -11.13 13.07
CA THR A 295 4.13 -10.15 11.99
C THR A 295 2.79 -9.44 12.09
N ILE A 296 2.81 -8.12 12.04
CA ILE A 296 1.61 -7.33 11.78
C ILE A 296 1.55 -7.03 10.28
N VAL A 297 0.46 -7.47 9.65
CA VAL A 297 0.15 -7.21 8.25
C VAL A 297 -0.89 -6.09 8.23
N ALA A 298 -0.55 -4.90 7.73
CA ALA A 298 -1.48 -3.76 7.75
C ALA A 298 -1.22 -2.79 6.58
N PRO A 299 -2.16 -1.86 6.29
CA PRO A 299 -1.90 -0.77 5.36
C PRO A 299 -0.60 0.00 5.66
N ASP A 300 0.10 0.41 4.61
CA ASP A 300 1.38 1.12 4.66
C ASP A 300 1.37 2.35 5.59
N GLU A 301 0.25 3.08 5.61
CA GLU A 301 0.03 4.25 6.46
C GLU A 301 0.07 3.95 7.98
N TYR A 302 -0.12 2.70 8.39
CA TYR A 302 -0.05 2.32 9.80
C TYR A 302 1.34 1.92 10.27
N ARG A 303 2.36 1.94 9.41
CA ARG A 303 3.76 1.63 9.76
C ARG A 303 4.20 2.28 11.08
N ALA A 304 4.00 3.60 11.22
CA ALA A 304 4.42 4.33 12.41
C ALA A 304 3.71 3.84 13.69
N LYS A 305 2.42 3.50 13.58
CA LYS A 305 1.60 2.98 14.69
C LYS A 305 2.01 1.56 15.08
N VAL A 306 2.32 0.70 14.10
CA VAL A 306 2.86 -0.64 14.33
C VAL A 306 4.18 -0.56 15.09
N ILE A 307 5.12 0.28 14.62
CA ILE A 307 6.42 0.48 15.30
C ILE A 307 6.21 0.98 16.73
N GLN A 308 5.34 1.96 16.93
CA GLN A 308 5.03 2.49 18.26
C GLN A 308 4.53 1.40 19.22
N PHE A 309 3.57 0.57 18.80
CA PHE A 309 3.00 -0.46 19.66
C PHE A 309 3.96 -1.64 19.85
N ALA A 310 4.67 -2.08 18.82
CA ALA A 310 5.67 -3.15 18.91
C ALA A 310 6.78 -2.85 19.94
N ASN A 311 7.12 -1.56 20.13
CA ASN A 311 8.13 -1.14 21.12
C ASN A 311 7.57 -0.96 22.54
N MET A 312 6.28 -1.21 22.79
CA MET A 312 5.77 -1.23 24.16
C MET A 312 6.42 -2.38 24.96
N PRO A 313 6.72 -2.19 26.26
CA PRO A 313 7.46 -3.18 27.06
C PRO A 313 6.90 -4.60 26.99
N GLN A 314 5.57 -4.73 26.99
CA GLN A 314 4.87 -6.02 26.94
C GLN A 314 4.99 -6.78 25.61
N PHE A 315 5.34 -6.10 24.50
CA PHE A 315 5.39 -6.69 23.15
C PHE A 315 6.81 -6.82 22.61
N ARG A 316 7.81 -6.19 23.23
CA ARG A 316 9.20 -6.17 22.74
C ARG A 316 9.79 -7.56 22.53
N GLU A 317 9.41 -8.54 23.35
CA GLU A 317 9.88 -9.93 23.22
C GLU A 317 9.48 -10.58 21.88
N LEU A 318 8.41 -10.11 21.24
CA LEU A 318 7.97 -10.65 19.95
C LEU A 318 8.92 -10.34 18.80
N ASP A 319 9.82 -9.35 18.92
CA ASP A 319 10.63 -8.82 17.80
C ASP A 319 9.78 -8.63 16.52
N THR A 320 8.66 -7.91 16.67
CA THR A 320 7.63 -7.83 15.64
C THR A 320 8.16 -7.31 14.30
N LYS A 321 7.72 -7.95 13.22
CA LYS A 321 7.90 -7.50 11.84
C LYS A 321 6.65 -6.79 11.33
N PHE A 322 6.84 -5.78 10.47
CA PHE A 322 5.76 -5.14 9.74
C PHE A 322 5.77 -5.61 8.28
N PHE A 323 4.64 -6.12 7.82
CA PHE A 323 4.45 -6.55 6.44
C PHE A 323 3.37 -5.69 5.77
N PRO A 324 3.75 -4.62 5.05
CA PRO A 324 2.76 -3.73 4.46
C PRO A 324 1.94 -4.41 3.38
N TYR A 325 0.69 -4.02 3.22
CA TYR A 325 -0.21 -4.56 2.18
C TYR A 325 0.41 -4.46 0.77
N SER A 326 1.11 -3.36 0.47
CA SER A 326 1.83 -3.19 -0.79
C SER A 326 2.85 -4.30 -1.05
N ALA A 327 3.65 -4.66 -0.04
CA ALA A 327 4.65 -5.73 -0.14
C ALA A 327 4.01 -7.13 -0.20
N VAL A 328 2.88 -7.35 0.49
CA VAL A 328 2.11 -8.60 0.35
C VAL A 328 1.65 -8.77 -1.09
N GLU A 329 1.08 -7.72 -1.68
CA GLU A 329 0.62 -7.73 -3.06
C GLU A 329 1.76 -7.92 -4.05
N GLU A 330 2.90 -7.26 -3.83
CA GLU A 330 4.10 -7.45 -4.63
C GLU A 330 4.58 -8.91 -4.60
N LEU A 331 4.72 -9.48 -3.40
CA LEU A 331 5.14 -10.87 -3.23
C LEU A 331 4.15 -11.84 -3.87
N TYR A 332 2.84 -11.61 -3.68
CA TYR A 332 1.81 -12.42 -4.31
C TYR A 332 1.87 -12.34 -5.84
N SER A 333 2.02 -11.14 -6.41
CA SER A 333 2.19 -10.95 -7.86
C SER A 333 3.42 -11.69 -8.39
N LEU A 334 4.53 -11.64 -7.65
CA LEU A 334 5.75 -12.34 -8.01
C LEU A 334 5.53 -13.87 -8.00
N CYS A 335 4.91 -14.40 -6.95
CA CYS A 335 4.58 -15.82 -6.82
C CYS A 335 3.68 -16.31 -7.96
N GLU A 336 2.61 -15.58 -8.28
CA GLU A 336 1.70 -15.94 -9.38
C GLU A 336 2.40 -15.95 -10.75
N ARG A 337 3.22 -14.95 -11.03
CA ARG A 337 3.85 -14.78 -12.36
C ARG A 337 5.06 -15.68 -12.57
N ARG A 338 5.84 -15.94 -11.52
CA ARG A 338 7.16 -16.58 -11.63
C ARG A 338 7.24 -17.94 -10.96
N LYS A 339 6.34 -18.27 -10.03
CA LYS A 339 6.35 -19.51 -9.24
C LYS A 339 7.76 -19.85 -8.73
N PRO A 340 8.39 -18.92 -7.98
CA PRO A 340 9.80 -19.01 -7.67
C PRO A 340 10.11 -20.25 -6.83
N GLN A 341 11.25 -20.88 -7.10
CA GLN A 341 11.76 -22.04 -6.36
C GLN A 341 13.01 -21.65 -5.56
N GLY A 342 13.32 -22.40 -4.50
CA GLY A 342 14.51 -22.16 -3.68
C GLY A 342 14.41 -20.93 -2.76
N ILE A 343 13.19 -20.53 -2.40
CA ILE A 343 12.97 -19.38 -1.51
C ILE A 343 13.55 -19.65 -0.11
N THR A 344 14.39 -18.73 0.35
CA THR A 344 15.01 -18.76 1.68
C THR A 344 14.24 -17.87 2.65
N ASP A 345 14.48 -18.06 3.95
CA ASP A 345 13.91 -17.19 4.99
C ASP A 345 14.39 -15.73 4.84
N GLN A 346 15.60 -15.51 4.32
CA GLN A 346 16.12 -14.17 4.00
C GLN A 346 15.35 -13.47 2.88
N PHE A 347 14.87 -14.23 1.88
CA PHE A 347 14.05 -13.65 0.81
C PHE A 347 12.73 -13.11 1.36
N LEU A 348 12.06 -13.84 2.26
CA LEU A 348 10.83 -13.37 2.90
C LEU A 348 11.07 -12.12 3.75
N ASN A 349 12.20 -12.08 4.47
CA ASN A 349 12.58 -10.93 5.27
C ASN A 349 12.75 -9.66 4.43
N ALA A 350 13.02 -9.75 3.11
CA ALA A 350 13.14 -8.57 2.25
C ALA A 350 11.81 -7.83 2.03
N PHE A 351 10.67 -8.49 2.29
CA PHE A 351 9.33 -7.90 2.18
C PHE A 351 8.79 -7.40 3.53
N MET A 352 9.54 -7.59 4.62
CA MET A 352 9.11 -7.27 5.97
C MET A 352 10.12 -6.35 6.66
N GLU A 353 9.64 -5.45 7.48
CA GLU A 353 10.48 -4.51 8.23
C GLU A 353 10.57 -4.88 9.70
N ASN A 354 11.74 -4.77 10.32
CA ASN A 354 11.89 -4.92 11.77
C ASN A 354 11.32 -3.69 12.50
N CYS A 355 10.41 -3.91 13.46
CA CYS A 355 9.81 -2.80 14.21
C CYS A 355 10.52 -2.47 15.51
N VAL A 356 11.18 -3.45 16.14
CA VAL A 356 11.82 -3.24 17.45
C VAL A 356 13.19 -2.60 17.26
N THR A 357 13.42 -1.48 17.93
CA THR A 357 14.74 -0.86 18.03
C THR A 357 15.44 -1.40 19.27
N HIS A 358 16.57 -2.09 19.06
CA HIS A 358 17.42 -2.63 20.11
C HIS A 358 18.32 -1.57 20.74
#